data_AF-A0A4P5VY01-F1
#
_entry.id   AF-A0A4P5VY01-F1
#
_cell.length_a   1.000
_cell.length_b   1.000
_cell.length_c   1.000
_cell.angle_alpha   90.00
_cell.angle_beta   90.00
_cell.angle_gamma   90.00
#
_symmetry.space_group_name_H-M   'P 1'
#
loop_
_entity.id
_entity.type
_entity.pdbx_description
1 polymer ?
#
loop_
_entity_poly.entity_id
_entity_poly.type
_entity_poly.pdbx_seq_one_letter_code
_entity_poly.pdbx_strand_id
1 'polypeptide(L)'
;MLWIALACHEPDPSASLPEGGFVVATPAAISTLSRCLQRFPESEASTLGEMWARAAETCRETLFVEGPGTSLECAPPPPALAAALAGHQLRFGLPRTAAGMVSGGVDVASDAQLTGGLLLPIPEELGPLGLVIPSATAAGPSMLRNQGAFLHARGRPDGGIDVAALVPENSQADQLFDLRSSMLSGAVLQGTWELAAYPPPPGRSMPEVVLGLGVRASTAPTAITTFAEMIRKKWSVQREEITADAWRGECLRGLNIMPEFEPCFLLNEQSLAIGWNESAVRTGAAPGARQPFETGMGVVIDTTALSASDATLSALFPPEMQYAPIDYPLGRIELNARTLGNYVAVDVSTGGCP
;
A
#
# COMPACT_ATOMS: atom_id res chain seq x y z
N MET A 1 17.65 -1.89 0.86
CA MET A 1 17.58 -3.13 1.66
C MET A 1 16.41 -3.13 2.63
N LEU A 2 16.23 -2.15 3.53
CA LEU A 2 15.10 -2.14 4.48
C LEU A 2 13.69 -2.17 3.82
N TRP A 3 13.53 -1.47 2.70
CA TRP A 3 12.29 -1.49 1.88
C TRP A 3 12.29 -2.58 0.80
N ILE A 4 13.47 -3.13 0.48
CA ILE A 4 13.62 -4.23 -0.48
C ILE A 4 13.23 -5.55 0.21
N ALA A 5 13.50 -5.69 1.51
CA ALA A 5 13.03 -6.81 2.33
C ALA A 5 11.52 -6.77 2.63
N LEU A 6 10.84 -5.63 2.45
CA LEU A 6 9.39 -5.47 2.59
C LEU A 6 8.63 -5.63 1.25
N ALA A 7 9.34 -5.72 0.13
CA ALA A 7 8.74 -6.01 -1.17
C ALA A 7 8.72 -7.53 -1.37
N CYS A 8 7.55 -8.09 -1.73
CA CYS A 8 7.26 -9.53 -1.87
C CYS A 8 8.02 -10.24 -3.00
N HIS A 9 9.33 -10.08 -3.09
CA HIS A 9 10.22 -10.81 -3.97
C HIS A 9 11.48 -11.09 -3.19
N GLU A 10 11.82 -12.36 -2.95
CA GLU A 10 13.10 -12.80 -2.36
C GLU A 10 14.26 -12.09 -3.08
N PRO A 11 14.84 -11.04 -2.49
CA PRO A 11 16.11 -10.52 -2.95
C PRO A 11 17.16 -11.44 -2.35
N ASP A 12 17.92 -12.15 -3.19
CA ASP A 12 19.08 -12.93 -2.75
C ASP A 12 19.84 -12.17 -1.64
N PRO A 13 20.08 -12.74 -0.44
CA PRO A 13 20.76 -12.06 0.65
C PRO A 13 22.22 -11.68 0.30
N SER A 14 22.72 -12.15 -0.85
CA SER A 14 23.96 -11.70 -1.48
C SER A 14 23.79 -10.53 -2.46
N ALA A 15 22.58 -9.97 -2.59
CA ALA A 15 22.26 -8.83 -3.46
C ALA A 15 23.00 -7.59 -2.98
N SER A 16 24.23 -7.50 -3.46
CA SER A 16 25.08 -6.33 -3.51
C SER A 16 24.28 -5.10 -3.90
N LEU A 17 24.51 -3.97 -3.23
CA LEU A 17 23.98 -2.69 -3.71
C LEU A 17 24.36 -2.52 -5.19
N PRO A 18 23.46 -2.05 -6.05
CA PRO A 18 23.83 -1.81 -7.45
C PRO A 18 25.00 -0.83 -7.52
N GLU A 19 25.77 -0.87 -8.61
CA GLU A 19 26.83 0.11 -8.86
C GLU A 19 26.26 1.55 -8.75
N GLY A 20 26.91 2.40 -7.94
CA GLY A 20 26.44 3.75 -7.61
C GLY A 20 25.37 3.83 -6.51
N GLY A 21 24.96 2.69 -5.94
CA GLY A 21 24.13 2.63 -4.74
C GLY A 21 24.94 2.85 -3.47
N PHE A 22 24.31 3.42 -2.43
CA PHE A 22 24.96 3.66 -1.15
C PHE A 22 23.99 3.54 0.03
N VAL A 23 24.55 3.23 1.20
CA VAL A 23 23.91 3.39 2.51
C VAL A 23 24.90 4.06 3.44
N VAL A 24 24.43 5.08 4.15
CA VAL A 24 25.21 5.80 5.17
C VAL A 24 24.37 5.90 6.43
N ALA A 25 24.90 5.54 7.58
CA ALA A 25 24.15 5.60 8.83
C ALA A 25 25.04 5.82 10.06
N THR A 26 24.42 6.39 11.11
CA THR A 26 25.04 6.44 12.44
C THR A 26 25.00 5.05 13.10
N PRO A 27 26.02 4.68 13.90
CA PRO A 27 25.99 3.42 14.65
C PRO A 27 24.75 3.28 15.53
N ALA A 28 24.30 4.36 16.19
CA ALA A 28 23.13 4.35 17.06
C ALA A 28 21.82 4.00 16.33
N ALA A 29 21.62 4.56 15.13
CA ALA A 29 20.45 4.25 14.30
C ALA A 29 20.50 2.80 13.82
N ILE A 30 21.67 2.33 13.37
CA ILE A 30 21.84 0.93 12.95
C ILE A 30 21.60 -0.02 14.11
N SER A 31 22.15 0.21 15.30
CA SER A 31 21.91 -0.63 16.47
C SER A 31 20.43 -0.71 16.84
N THR A 32 19.69 0.40 16.73
CA THR A 32 18.26 0.40 17.04
C THR A 32 17.45 -0.32 15.96
N LEU A 33 17.75 -0.08 14.69
CA LEU A 33 17.11 -0.73 13.56
C LEU A 33 17.37 -2.25 13.54
N SER A 34 18.61 -2.66 13.79
CA SER A 34 19.00 -4.07 13.89
C SER A 34 18.20 -4.82 14.94
N ARG A 35 17.94 -4.21 16.10
CA ARG A 35 17.10 -4.83 17.15
C ARG A 35 15.67 -5.07 16.67
N CYS A 36 15.10 -4.15 15.89
CA CYS A 36 13.78 -4.34 15.28
C CYS A 36 13.82 -5.46 14.23
N LEU A 37 14.84 -5.47 13.37
CA LEU A 37 14.98 -6.45 12.30
C LEU A 37 15.17 -7.89 12.80
N GLN A 38 15.91 -8.06 13.90
CA GLN A 38 16.12 -9.38 14.52
C GLN A 38 14.84 -10.02 15.08
N ARG A 39 13.75 -9.27 15.19
CA ARG A 39 12.44 -9.80 15.63
C ARG A 39 11.65 -10.50 14.55
N PHE A 40 12.11 -10.50 13.31
CA PHE A 40 11.52 -11.30 12.24
C PHE A 40 12.26 -12.65 12.18
N PRO A 41 11.88 -13.67 12.98
CA PRO A 41 12.64 -14.91 13.06
C PRO A 41 12.77 -15.57 11.69
N GLU A 42 13.92 -16.17 11.44
CA GLU A 42 14.21 -16.94 10.21
C GLU A 42 14.03 -16.14 8.90
N SER A 43 14.03 -14.80 8.99
CA SER A 43 13.97 -13.92 7.83
C SER A 43 15.35 -13.37 7.43
N GLU A 44 15.47 -12.98 6.17
CA GLU A 44 16.63 -12.21 5.68
C GLU A 44 16.78 -10.88 6.41
N ALA A 45 15.66 -10.26 6.82
CA ALA A 45 15.66 -9.07 7.65
C ALA A 45 16.42 -9.31 8.96
N SER A 46 16.17 -10.42 9.65
CA SER A 46 16.88 -10.76 10.89
C SER A 46 18.38 -11.01 10.65
N THR A 47 18.74 -11.75 9.59
CA THR A 47 20.14 -11.99 9.22
C THR A 47 20.87 -10.67 8.90
N LEU A 48 20.23 -9.77 8.16
CA LEU A 48 20.74 -8.44 7.87
C LEU A 48 20.91 -7.62 9.17
N GLY A 49 19.92 -7.70 10.07
CA GLY A 49 19.96 -7.07 11.38
C GLY A 49 21.16 -7.51 12.21
N GLU A 50 21.50 -8.80 12.25
CA GLU A 50 22.69 -9.34 12.91
C GLU A 50 24.00 -8.86 12.27
N MET A 51 24.08 -8.85 10.94
CA MET A 51 25.26 -8.33 10.23
C MET A 51 25.50 -6.87 10.55
N TRP A 52 24.46 -6.05 10.50
CA TRP A 52 24.51 -4.62 10.79
C TRP A 52 24.81 -4.32 12.26
N ALA A 53 24.30 -5.14 13.19
CA ALA A 53 24.61 -5.01 14.62
C ALA A 53 26.10 -5.19 14.89
N ARG A 54 26.73 -6.22 14.28
CA ARG A 54 28.17 -6.46 14.39
C ARG A 54 29.02 -5.31 13.85
N ALA A 55 28.60 -4.73 12.71
CA ALA A 55 29.28 -3.56 12.16
C ALA A 55 29.19 -2.36 13.11
N ALA A 56 28.03 -2.12 13.73
CA ALA A 56 27.81 -1.03 14.67
C ALA A 56 28.60 -1.17 15.98
N GLU A 57 28.85 -2.39 16.47
CA GLU A 57 29.66 -2.62 17.69
C GLU A 57 31.10 -2.12 17.56
N THR A 58 31.65 -2.20 16.35
CA THR A 58 33.06 -1.87 16.08
C THR A 58 33.26 -0.45 15.55
N CYS A 59 32.17 0.27 15.23
CA CYS A 59 32.22 1.59 14.63
C CYS A 59 31.73 2.70 15.56
N ARG A 60 32.53 3.77 15.71
CA ARG A 60 32.18 4.92 16.58
C ARG A 60 31.66 6.14 15.82
N GLU A 61 31.85 6.19 14.51
CA GLU A 61 31.58 7.38 13.72
C GLU A 61 30.42 7.16 12.74
N THR A 62 30.70 6.55 11.58
CA THR A 62 29.73 6.37 10.52
C THR A 62 29.92 5.01 9.87
N LEU A 63 28.79 4.33 9.64
CA LEU A 63 28.72 3.11 8.85
C LEU A 63 28.39 3.47 7.41
N PHE A 64 29.17 2.94 6.49
CA PHE A 64 29.08 3.28 5.07
C PHE A 64 29.27 2.05 4.19
N VAL A 65 28.49 1.97 3.12
CA VAL A 65 28.70 1.03 2.02
C VAL A 65 28.32 1.71 0.71
N GLU A 66 29.09 1.47 -0.34
CA GLU A 66 28.86 1.98 -1.69
C GLU A 66 29.19 0.90 -2.75
N GLY A 67 28.45 0.91 -3.86
CA GLY A 67 28.62 -0.04 -4.96
C GLY A 67 28.28 -1.46 -4.53
N PRO A 68 28.79 -2.51 -5.22
CA PRO A 68 28.38 -3.90 -5.00
C PRO A 68 28.79 -4.55 -3.66
N GLY A 69 29.02 -3.75 -2.61
CA GLY A 69 29.17 -4.24 -1.25
C GLY A 69 27.83 -4.65 -0.61
N THR A 70 27.90 -5.61 0.29
CA THR A 70 26.79 -6.02 1.18
C THR A 70 27.04 -5.68 2.65
N SER A 71 28.29 -5.35 3.00
CA SER A 71 28.71 -5.10 4.38
C SER A 71 28.89 -3.61 4.64
N LEU A 72 28.28 -3.12 5.71
CA LEU A 72 28.55 -1.78 6.24
C LEU A 72 29.96 -1.75 6.83
N GLU A 73 30.79 -0.83 6.33
CA GLU A 73 32.15 -0.62 6.82
C GLU A 73 32.19 0.62 7.71
N CYS A 74 33.08 0.59 8.71
CA CYS A 74 33.36 1.79 9.49
C CYS A 74 34.33 2.69 8.71
N ALA A 75 33.77 3.54 7.87
CA ALA A 75 34.53 4.46 7.03
C ALA A 75 33.80 5.81 6.95
N PRO A 76 34.54 6.93 6.91
CA PRO A 76 33.93 8.22 6.67
C PRO A 76 33.29 8.24 5.27
N PRO A 77 32.04 8.71 5.13
CA PRO A 77 31.41 8.82 3.82
C PRO A 77 32.09 9.93 3.00
N PRO A 78 32.03 9.86 1.67
CA PRO A 78 32.42 10.96 0.78
C PRO A 78 31.81 12.30 1.23
N PRO A 79 32.52 13.44 1.14
CA PRO A 79 32.03 14.73 1.67
C PRO A 79 30.64 15.15 1.16
N ALA A 80 30.30 14.82 -0.09
CA ALA A 80 28.97 15.08 -0.65
C ALA A 80 27.87 14.26 0.06
N LEU A 81 28.15 13.01 0.39
CA LEU A 81 27.25 12.14 1.16
C LEU A 81 27.23 12.51 2.65
N ALA A 82 28.35 12.98 3.21
CA ALA A 82 28.41 13.53 4.56
C ALA A 82 27.56 14.81 4.71
N ALA A 83 27.63 15.72 3.74
CA ALA A 83 26.75 16.89 3.69
C ALA A 83 25.29 16.47 3.49
N ALA A 84 25.06 15.44 2.67
CA ALA A 84 23.75 14.84 2.52
C ALA A 84 23.28 14.22 3.84
N LEU A 85 24.09 13.65 4.72
CA LEU A 85 23.63 13.16 6.04
C LEU A 85 23.03 14.24 6.94
N ALA A 86 23.28 15.53 6.69
CA ALA A 86 22.74 16.60 7.52
C ALA A 86 21.20 16.50 7.58
N GLY A 87 20.68 16.18 8.77
CA GLY A 87 19.24 16.11 9.06
C GLY A 87 18.64 14.70 9.16
N HIS A 88 19.36 13.61 8.85
CA HIS A 88 18.87 12.24 9.07
C HIS A 88 19.94 11.29 9.62
N GLN A 89 19.53 10.33 10.45
CA GLN A 89 20.45 9.35 11.05
C GLN A 89 20.86 8.19 10.13
N LEU A 90 20.01 7.86 9.15
CA LEU A 90 20.27 6.87 8.09
C LEU A 90 19.85 7.47 6.75
N ARG A 91 20.67 7.31 5.71
CA ARG A 91 20.34 7.70 4.34
C ARG A 91 20.78 6.62 3.36
N PHE A 92 20.07 6.55 2.24
CA PHE A 92 20.39 5.61 1.18
C PHE A 92 20.10 6.21 -0.19
N GLY A 93 20.78 5.67 -1.19
CA GLY A 93 20.55 5.97 -2.59
C GLY A 93 20.69 4.71 -3.42
N LEU A 94 19.76 4.51 -4.35
CA LEU A 94 19.73 3.40 -5.28
C LEU A 94 19.55 3.96 -6.69
N PRO A 95 20.55 3.86 -7.57
CA PRO A 95 20.39 4.28 -8.96
C PRO A 95 19.31 3.44 -9.63
N ARG A 96 18.39 4.09 -10.33
CA ARG A 96 17.30 3.47 -11.07
C ARG A 96 17.41 3.86 -12.54
N THR A 97 18.27 3.14 -13.27
CA THR A 97 18.52 3.32 -14.72
C THR A 97 18.59 4.81 -15.14
N ALA A 98 18.14 5.18 -16.34
CA ALA A 98 18.17 6.56 -16.85
C ALA A 98 17.20 7.52 -16.14
N ALA A 99 16.28 7.01 -15.31
CA ALA A 99 15.21 7.80 -14.68
C ALA A 99 15.68 8.57 -13.43
N GLY A 100 16.87 8.28 -12.91
CA GLY A 100 17.45 8.96 -11.75
C GLY A 100 17.62 8.03 -10.54
N MET A 101 17.86 8.61 -9.37
CA MET A 101 18.14 7.85 -8.13
C MET A 101 16.89 7.80 -7.24
N VAL A 102 16.55 6.60 -6.76
CA VAL A 102 15.69 6.44 -5.58
C VAL A 102 16.53 6.79 -4.36
N SER A 103 16.13 7.77 -3.56
CA SER A 103 16.88 8.16 -2.38
C SER A 103 15.98 8.35 -1.18
N GLY A 104 16.54 8.28 0.02
CA GLY A 104 15.76 8.47 1.22
C GLY A 104 16.58 8.73 2.46
N GLY A 105 15.87 9.09 3.51
CA GLY A 105 16.40 9.32 4.84
C GLY A 105 15.45 8.77 5.89
N VAL A 106 16.01 8.24 6.97
CA VAL A 106 15.26 7.70 8.11
C VAL A 106 15.93 8.19 9.40
N ASP A 107 15.09 8.67 10.30
CA ASP A 107 15.40 8.91 11.70
C ASP A 107 14.78 7.82 12.55
N VAL A 108 15.58 7.31 13.47
CA VAL A 108 15.22 6.22 14.36
C VAL A 108 15.15 6.78 15.78
N ALA A 109 13.95 6.81 16.34
CA ALA A 109 13.74 7.18 17.73
C ALA A 109 14.23 6.06 18.68
N SER A 110 14.33 6.36 19.97
CA SER A 110 14.83 5.40 20.97
C SER A 110 13.94 4.17 21.16
N ASP A 111 12.65 4.29 20.89
CA ASP A 111 11.64 3.22 20.86
C ASP A 111 11.54 2.54 19.49
N ALA A 112 12.52 2.78 18.61
CA ALA A 112 12.57 2.31 17.24
C ALA A 112 11.39 2.79 16.37
N GLN A 113 10.67 3.85 16.76
CA GLN A 113 9.81 4.55 15.83
C GLN A 113 10.66 5.09 14.67
N LEU A 114 10.25 4.77 13.45
CA LEU A 114 10.89 5.24 12.23
C LEU A 114 10.11 6.43 11.69
N THR A 115 10.81 7.53 11.41
CA THR A 115 10.26 8.65 10.65
C THR A 115 11.22 8.97 9.52
N GLY A 116 10.72 9.30 8.34
CA GLY A 116 11.61 9.53 7.22
C GLY A 116 10.88 9.83 5.93
N GLY A 117 11.63 9.79 4.84
CA GLY A 117 11.10 10.02 3.51
C GLY A 117 11.86 9.29 2.43
N LEU A 118 11.15 9.01 1.34
CA LEU A 118 11.69 8.48 0.10
C LEU A 118 11.39 9.44 -1.04
N LEU A 119 12.33 9.61 -1.95
CA LEU A 119 12.17 10.28 -3.23
C LEU A 119 12.27 9.22 -4.32
N LEU A 120 11.18 9.05 -5.05
CA LEU A 120 11.05 8.08 -6.14
C LEU A 120 10.97 8.85 -7.47
N PRO A 121 11.89 8.64 -8.43
CA PRO A 121 11.78 9.28 -9.73
C PRO A 121 10.51 8.81 -10.44
N ILE A 122 9.78 9.75 -11.05
CA ILE A 122 8.59 9.47 -11.83
C ILE A 122 9.04 8.91 -13.20
N PRO A 123 8.64 7.68 -13.57
CA PRO A 123 8.92 7.14 -14.90
C PRO A 123 8.27 7.97 -16.01
N GLU A 124 8.89 8.03 -17.19
CA GLU A 124 8.30 8.70 -18.37
C GLU A 124 7.00 8.01 -18.82
N GLU A 125 6.95 6.69 -18.77
CA GLU A 125 5.76 5.89 -19.05
C GLU A 125 5.16 5.35 -17.74
N LEU A 126 3.98 5.85 -17.39
CA LEU A 126 3.33 5.50 -16.12
C LEU A 126 2.50 4.22 -16.19
N GLY A 127 1.80 3.97 -17.30
CA GLY A 127 0.84 2.86 -17.40
C GLY A 127 -0.06 2.78 -16.15
N PRO A 128 -0.23 1.60 -15.51
CA PRO A 128 -1.04 1.47 -14.30
C PRO A 128 -0.45 2.17 -13.06
N LEU A 129 0.85 2.48 -13.06
CA LEU A 129 1.47 3.24 -11.96
C LEU A 129 0.95 4.67 -11.88
N GLY A 130 0.30 5.18 -12.93
CA GLY A 130 -0.36 6.49 -12.91
C GLY A 130 -1.38 6.64 -11.77
N LEU A 131 -1.99 5.54 -11.31
CA LEU A 131 -2.95 5.54 -10.20
C LEU A 131 -2.31 5.90 -8.84
N VAL A 132 -1.01 5.66 -8.70
CA VAL A 132 -0.24 5.90 -7.48
C VAL A 132 0.65 7.14 -7.56
N ILE A 133 0.60 7.90 -8.66
CA ILE A 133 1.27 9.21 -8.77
C ILE A 133 0.36 10.29 -8.18
N PRO A 134 0.71 10.89 -7.03
CA PRO A 134 -0.19 11.84 -6.36
C PRO A 134 -0.36 13.12 -7.18
N SER A 135 -1.59 13.62 -7.27
CA SER A 135 -1.86 14.94 -7.81
C SER A 135 -1.36 16.03 -6.86
N ALA A 136 -1.05 17.21 -7.40
CA ALA A 136 -0.86 18.41 -6.60
C ALA A 136 -2.14 18.86 -5.87
N THR A 137 -3.31 18.39 -6.32
CA THR A 137 -4.59 18.65 -5.64
C THR A 137 -4.85 17.57 -4.59
N ALA A 138 -5.29 17.98 -3.40
CA ALA A 138 -5.67 17.06 -2.34
C ALA A 138 -6.80 16.10 -2.77
N ALA A 139 -6.80 14.90 -2.20
CA ALA A 139 -7.90 13.95 -2.40
C ALA A 139 -9.22 14.52 -1.86
N GLY A 140 -10.34 14.24 -2.55
CA GLY A 140 -11.68 14.58 -2.07
C GLY A 140 -12.01 13.88 -0.74
N PRO A 141 -13.13 14.24 -0.08
CA PRO A 141 -13.47 13.70 1.24
C PRO A 141 -13.38 12.18 1.33
N SER A 142 -13.04 11.65 2.51
CA SER A 142 -13.08 10.21 2.76
C SER A 142 -14.53 9.71 2.70
N MET A 143 -14.70 8.64 1.93
CA MET A 143 -15.95 7.98 1.58
C MET A 143 -16.14 6.73 2.43
N LEU A 144 -15.04 6.04 2.73
CA LEU A 144 -15.00 4.82 3.50
C LEU A 144 -14.61 5.11 4.95
N ARG A 145 -15.24 4.40 5.89
CA ARG A 145 -14.80 4.37 7.28
C ARG A 145 -13.35 3.89 7.34
N ASN A 146 -12.51 4.48 8.19
CA ASN A 146 -11.15 3.95 8.41
C ASN A 146 -11.01 3.22 9.76
N GLN A 147 -11.96 3.45 10.67
CA GLN A 147 -12.00 2.77 11.97
C GLN A 147 -12.16 1.25 11.79
N GLY A 148 -11.23 0.49 12.37
CA GLY A 148 -11.21 -0.97 12.34
C GLY A 148 -10.65 -1.57 11.04
N ALA A 149 -10.21 -0.74 10.08
CA ALA A 149 -9.49 -1.23 8.90
C ALA A 149 -8.04 -1.56 9.27
N PHE A 150 -7.52 -2.69 8.78
CA PHE A 150 -6.09 -3.00 8.88
C PHE A 150 -5.29 -2.40 7.73
N LEU A 151 -5.95 -2.04 6.63
CA LEU A 151 -5.38 -1.29 5.52
C LEU A 151 -6.38 -0.21 5.10
N HIS A 152 -5.91 1.02 5.02
CA HIS A 152 -6.69 2.14 4.48
C HIS A 152 -5.78 2.96 3.56
N ALA A 153 -6.16 3.10 2.30
CA ALA A 153 -5.42 3.88 1.33
C ALA A 153 -6.36 4.83 0.61
N ARG A 154 -5.90 6.05 0.31
CA ARG A 154 -6.70 7.03 -0.43
C ARG A 154 -5.78 7.89 -1.25
N GLY A 155 -6.22 8.25 -2.45
CA GLY A 155 -5.43 9.11 -3.30
C GLY A 155 -6.24 9.80 -4.38
N ARG A 156 -5.66 10.88 -4.88
CA ARG A 156 -6.04 11.52 -6.13
C ARG A 156 -4.87 11.40 -7.10
N PRO A 157 -4.92 10.51 -8.10
CA PRO A 157 -3.88 10.46 -9.13
C PRO A 157 -3.84 11.74 -9.96
N ASP A 158 -2.65 12.14 -10.39
CA ASP A 158 -2.46 13.35 -11.21
C ASP A 158 -3.14 13.25 -12.58
N GLY A 159 -3.05 12.09 -13.23
CA GLY A 159 -3.71 11.80 -14.50
C GLY A 159 -5.20 11.46 -14.39
N GLY A 160 -5.79 11.48 -13.20
CA GLY A 160 -7.13 10.95 -12.96
C GLY A 160 -7.16 9.42 -12.90
N ILE A 161 -8.37 8.85 -12.82
CA ILE A 161 -8.57 7.39 -12.74
C ILE A 161 -8.98 6.89 -14.12
N ASP A 162 -8.05 6.23 -14.81
CA ASP A 162 -8.33 5.53 -16.07
C ASP A 162 -8.42 4.03 -15.80
N VAL A 163 -9.65 3.54 -15.55
CA VAL A 163 -9.92 2.12 -15.30
C VAL A 163 -9.47 1.24 -16.47
N ALA A 164 -9.55 1.75 -17.71
CA ALA A 164 -9.17 0.98 -18.89
C ALA A 164 -7.66 0.82 -19.03
N ALA A 165 -6.86 1.75 -18.47
CA ALA A 165 -5.40 1.62 -18.37
C ALA A 165 -4.94 0.69 -17.24
N LEU A 166 -5.79 0.42 -16.24
CA LEU A 166 -5.50 -0.52 -15.14
C LEU A 166 -5.71 -1.98 -15.53
N VAL A 167 -6.49 -2.23 -16.57
CA VAL A 167 -6.83 -3.58 -17.02
C VAL A 167 -5.99 -3.90 -18.25
N PRO A 168 -5.08 -4.89 -18.18
CA PRO A 168 -4.30 -5.29 -19.34
C PRO A 168 -5.21 -5.73 -20.48
N GLU A 169 -4.88 -5.28 -21.69
CA GLU A 169 -5.62 -5.63 -22.90
C GLU A 169 -5.71 -7.13 -23.08
N ASN A 170 -6.92 -7.64 -23.37
CA ASN A 170 -7.19 -9.07 -23.53
C ASN A 170 -6.85 -9.91 -22.29
N SER A 171 -6.69 -9.31 -21.12
CA SER A 171 -6.56 -10.08 -19.87
C SER A 171 -7.81 -10.94 -19.64
N GLN A 172 -7.68 -12.01 -18.86
CA GLN A 172 -8.83 -12.83 -18.50
C GLN A 172 -9.93 -11.98 -17.85
N ALA A 173 -9.56 -11.03 -16.99
CA ALA A 173 -10.51 -10.11 -16.36
C ALA A 173 -11.26 -9.25 -17.39
N ASP A 174 -10.56 -8.69 -18.37
CA ASP A 174 -11.19 -7.92 -19.47
C ASP A 174 -12.14 -8.80 -20.29
N GLN A 175 -11.66 -9.98 -20.71
CA GLN A 175 -12.45 -10.95 -21.46
C GLN A 175 -13.68 -11.45 -20.68
N LEU A 176 -13.63 -11.44 -19.34
CA LEU A 176 -14.68 -11.93 -18.46
C LEU A 176 -15.66 -10.84 -18.02
N PHE A 177 -15.28 -9.57 -18.00
CA PHE A 177 -16.11 -8.50 -17.44
C PHE A 177 -16.23 -7.23 -18.30
N ASP A 178 -15.53 -7.16 -19.43
CA ASP A 178 -15.55 -5.98 -20.34
C ASP A 178 -15.18 -4.69 -19.59
N LEU A 179 -14.12 -4.78 -18.76
CA LEU A 179 -13.73 -3.73 -17.81
C LEU A 179 -13.14 -2.50 -18.50
N ARG A 180 -12.68 -2.65 -19.75
CA ARG A 180 -12.22 -1.52 -20.57
C ARG A 180 -13.37 -0.75 -21.25
N SER A 181 -14.62 -1.08 -20.94
CA SER A 181 -15.78 -0.33 -21.46
C SER A 181 -15.72 1.16 -21.08
N SER A 182 -16.13 2.02 -22.01
CA SER A 182 -16.06 3.50 -21.88
C SER A 182 -16.90 4.08 -20.72
N MET A 183 -17.75 3.28 -20.08
CA MET A 183 -18.63 3.72 -18.99
C MET A 183 -17.88 3.99 -17.69
N LEU A 184 -16.78 3.26 -17.43
CA LEU A 184 -15.99 3.39 -16.19
C LEU A 184 -14.85 4.41 -16.31
N SER A 185 -14.41 4.73 -17.53
CA SER A 185 -13.11 5.38 -17.79
C SER A 185 -13.12 6.91 -17.91
N GLY A 186 -14.27 7.59 -18.03
CA GLY A 186 -14.22 9.04 -18.30
C GLY A 186 -15.30 9.94 -17.69
N ALA A 187 -16.53 9.48 -17.52
CA ALA A 187 -17.66 10.38 -17.25
C ALA A 187 -18.07 10.46 -15.78
N VAL A 188 -17.70 9.47 -14.97
CA VAL A 188 -18.29 9.28 -13.63
C VAL A 188 -17.36 9.75 -12.52
N LEU A 189 -16.04 9.66 -12.67
CA LEU A 189 -15.12 9.78 -11.54
C LEU A 189 -14.69 11.24 -11.26
N GLN A 190 -14.67 11.62 -9.98
CA GLN A 190 -14.13 12.90 -9.48
C GLN A 190 -12.59 12.84 -9.34
N GLY A 191 -12.00 11.67 -9.57
CA GLY A 191 -10.56 11.43 -9.51
C GLY A 191 -10.04 11.08 -8.12
N THR A 192 -10.90 10.82 -7.12
CA THR A 192 -10.47 10.28 -5.82
C THR A 192 -10.82 8.80 -5.75
N TRP A 193 -9.85 7.98 -5.37
CA TRP A 193 -10.05 6.59 -5.00
C TRP A 193 -9.70 6.39 -3.53
N GLU A 194 -10.35 5.43 -2.89
CA GLU A 194 -10.12 5.02 -1.52
C GLU A 194 -10.27 3.50 -1.43
N LEU A 195 -9.40 2.83 -0.71
CA LEU A 195 -9.42 1.39 -0.48
C LEU A 195 -9.41 1.17 1.02
N ALA A 196 -10.28 0.30 1.51
CA ALA A 196 -10.24 -0.15 2.89
C ALA A 196 -10.32 -1.69 2.94
N ALA A 197 -9.52 -2.29 3.80
CA ALA A 197 -9.58 -3.70 4.12
C ALA A 197 -9.80 -3.88 5.64
N TYR A 198 -10.78 -4.69 6.01
CA TYR A 198 -11.14 -4.98 7.39
C TYR A 198 -10.96 -6.47 7.69
N PRO A 199 -10.71 -6.83 8.96
CA PRO A 199 -10.67 -8.23 9.36
C PRO A 199 -11.96 -8.97 8.97
N PRO A 200 -11.90 -10.29 8.76
CA PRO A 200 -13.10 -11.09 8.56
C PRO A 200 -14.07 -10.90 9.74
N PRO A 201 -15.36 -10.64 9.49
CA PRO A 201 -16.34 -10.57 10.57
C PRO A 201 -16.56 -11.97 11.20
N PRO A 202 -17.14 -12.04 12.41
CA PRO A 202 -17.35 -13.33 13.09
C PRO A 202 -18.11 -14.34 12.22
N GLY A 203 -17.54 -15.55 12.08
CA GLY A 203 -18.12 -16.64 11.30
C GLY A 203 -17.89 -16.55 9.77
N ARG A 204 -17.09 -15.59 9.32
CA ARG A 204 -16.70 -15.40 7.91
C ARG A 204 -15.20 -15.61 7.75
N SER A 205 -14.79 -16.02 6.55
CA SER A 205 -13.43 -16.46 6.29
C SER A 205 -12.59 -15.40 5.56
N MET A 206 -13.26 -14.59 4.73
CA MET A 206 -12.59 -13.59 3.90
C MET A 206 -12.59 -12.21 4.57
N PRO A 207 -11.45 -11.46 4.50
CA PRO A 207 -11.42 -10.04 4.85
C PRO A 207 -12.47 -9.27 4.06
N GLU A 208 -12.94 -8.16 4.60
CA GLU A 208 -13.82 -7.27 3.87
C GLU A 208 -12.98 -6.24 3.12
N VAL A 209 -13.02 -6.26 1.79
CA VAL A 209 -12.37 -5.23 0.97
C VAL A 209 -13.41 -4.43 0.21
N VAL A 210 -13.24 -3.12 0.27
CA VAL A 210 -14.11 -2.13 -0.37
C VAL A 210 -13.28 -1.03 -1.02
N LEU A 211 -13.62 -0.72 -2.26
CA LEU A 211 -13.10 0.37 -3.06
C LEU A 211 -14.15 1.49 -3.10
N GLY A 212 -13.80 2.65 -2.56
CA GLY A 212 -14.53 3.90 -2.70
C GLY A 212 -14.01 4.69 -3.90
N LEU A 213 -14.92 5.22 -4.70
CA LEU A 213 -14.65 6.08 -5.84
C LEU A 213 -15.48 7.35 -5.72
N GLY A 214 -14.81 8.51 -5.76
CA GLY A 214 -15.50 9.79 -5.81
C GLY A 214 -16.17 9.92 -7.16
N VAL A 215 -17.45 10.29 -7.19
CA VAL A 215 -18.24 10.35 -8.43
C VAL A 215 -18.90 11.71 -8.67
N ARG A 216 -19.23 11.97 -9.92
CA ARG A 216 -20.08 13.09 -10.35
C ARG A 216 -21.53 12.62 -10.38
N ALA A 217 -22.33 13.15 -9.46
CA ALA A 217 -23.69 12.69 -9.12
C ALA A 217 -24.62 12.40 -10.32
N SER A 218 -24.54 13.21 -11.39
CA SER A 218 -25.53 13.20 -12.47
C SER A 218 -25.43 11.98 -13.41
N THR A 219 -24.30 11.27 -13.45
CA THR A 219 -24.07 10.17 -14.41
C THR A 219 -23.76 8.83 -13.75
N ALA A 220 -23.38 8.83 -12.46
CA ALA A 220 -22.97 7.62 -11.76
C ALA A 220 -24.05 6.53 -11.68
N PRO A 221 -25.31 6.82 -11.28
CA PRO A 221 -26.32 5.78 -11.13
C PRO A 221 -26.56 5.00 -12.42
N THR A 222 -26.75 5.71 -13.53
CA THR A 222 -27.01 5.10 -14.84
C THR A 222 -25.83 4.25 -15.32
N ALA A 223 -24.60 4.72 -15.12
CA ALA A 223 -23.41 3.99 -15.53
C ALA A 223 -23.27 2.66 -14.79
N ILE A 224 -23.43 2.69 -13.46
CA ILE A 224 -23.33 1.50 -12.62
C ILE A 224 -24.45 0.50 -12.91
N THR A 225 -25.70 0.96 -13.03
CA THR A 225 -26.81 0.08 -13.39
C THR A 225 -26.60 -0.58 -14.73
N THR A 226 -26.05 0.15 -15.72
CA THR A 226 -25.75 -0.42 -17.03
C THR A 226 -24.63 -1.47 -16.94
N PHE A 227 -23.58 -1.22 -16.15
CA PHE A 227 -22.51 -2.18 -15.91
C PHE A 227 -23.01 -3.45 -15.20
N ALA A 228 -23.84 -3.31 -14.17
CA ALA A 228 -24.48 -4.45 -13.49
C ALA A 228 -25.33 -5.28 -14.45
N GLU A 229 -26.06 -4.63 -15.36
CA GLU A 229 -26.82 -5.28 -16.43
C GLU A 229 -25.93 -6.00 -17.44
N MET A 230 -24.77 -5.44 -17.79
CA MET A 230 -23.78 -6.12 -18.64
C MET A 230 -23.24 -7.38 -17.96
N ILE A 231 -22.88 -7.31 -16.68
CA ILE A 231 -22.44 -8.48 -15.91
C ILE A 231 -23.54 -9.53 -15.89
N ARG A 232 -24.80 -9.16 -15.59
CA ARG A 232 -25.95 -10.08 -15.57
C ARG A 232 -26.22 -10.78 -16.90
N LYS A 233 -25.96 -10.12 -18.02
CA LYS A 233 -26.10 -10.75 -19.34
C LYS A 233 -25.03 -11.80 -19.60
N LYS A 234 -23.85 -11.63 -19.01
CA LYS A 234 -22.68 -12.47 -19.22
C LYS A 234 -22.56 -13.61 -18.20
N TRP A 235 -22.95 -13.32 -16.97
CA TRP A 235 -22.91 -14.21 -15.82
C TRP A 235 -24.34 -14.41 -15.33
N SER A 236 -24.74 -15.65 -15.03
CA SER A 236 -26.08 -16.00 -14.51
C SER A 236 -26.29 -15.56 -13.05
N VAL A 237 -25.97 -14.30 -12.74
CA VAL A 237 -26.06 -13.70 -11.41
C VAL A 237 -27.46 -13.13 -11.16
N GLN A 238 -27.85 -13.10 -9.89
CA GLN A 238 -29.09 -12.47 -9.43
C GLN A 238 -28.78 -11.09 -8.85
N ARG A 239 -29.60 -10.09 -9.19
CA ARG A 239 -29.53 -8.75 -8.58
C ARG A 239 -30.36 -8.74 -7.32
N GLU A 240 -29.77 -8.28 -6.23
CA GLU A 240 -30.47 -8.03 -4.97
C GLU A 240 -30.24 -6.58 -4.55
N GLU A 241 -31.32 -5.82 -4.38
CA GLU A 241 -31.23 -4.43 -3.91
C GLU A 241 -30.79 -4.38 -2.45
N ILE A 242 -29.86 -3.47 -2.15
CA ILE A 242 -29.38 -3.22 -0.79
C ILE A 242 -29.39 -1.72 -0.49
N THR A 243 -29.58 -1.38 0.78
CA THR A 243 -29.56 0.00 1.29
C THR A 243 -28.79 0.07 2.60
N ALA A 244 -28.03 1.15 2.79
CA ALA A 244 -27.31 1.44 4.02
C ALA A 244 -27.31 2.95 4.26
N ASP A 245 -28.10 3.42 5.23
CA ASP A 245 -28.32 4.86 5.48
C ASP A 245 -28.71 5.63 4.20
N ALA A 246 -27.91 6.61 3.79
CA ALA A 246 -28.10 7.41 2.58
C ALA A 246 -27.62 6.72 1.29
N TRP A 247 -27.06 5.50 1.41
CA TRP A 247 -26.54 4.75 0.27
C TRP A 247 -27.56 3.75 -0.26
N ARG A 248 -27.58 3.60 -1.58
CA ARG A 248 -28.41 2.62 -2.28
C ARG A 248 -27.57 1.90 -3.33
N GLY A 249 -27.83 0.63 -3.52
CA GLY A 249 -27.17 -0.12 -4.56
C GLY A 249 -27.62 -1.56 -4.58
N GLU A 250 -26.75 -2.44 -5.07
CA GLU A 250 -27.14 -3.80 -5.40
C GLU A 250 -25.98 -4.78 -5.20
N CYS A 251 -26.33 -6.02 -4.92
CA CYS A 251 -25.43 -7.16 -4.92
C CYS A 251 -25.67 -8.04 -6.14
N LEU A 252 -24.57 -8.57 -6.70
CA LEU A 252 -24.58 -9.55 -7.77
C LEU A 252 -24.33 -10.93 -7.17
N ARG A 253 -25.42 -11.61 -6.78
CA ARG A 253 -25.39 -12.92 -6.10
C ARG A 253 -25.16 -14.06 -7.08
N GLY A 254 -24.55 -15.14 -6.59
CA GLY A 254 -24.32 -16.36 -7.36
C GLY A 254 -23.11 -16.31 -8.29
N LEU A 255 -22.21 -15.32 -8.12
CA LEU A 255 -20.96 -15.24 -8.85
C LEU A 255 -19.89 -16.13 -8.20
N ASN A 256 -19.92 -17.43 -8.51
CA ASN A 256 -19.05 -18.43 -7.89
C ASN A 256 -17.62 -18.46 -8.46
N ILE A 257 -16.91 -17.34 -8.38
CA ILE A 257 -15.50 -17.22 -8.83
C ILE A 257 -14.54 -17.55 -7.68
N MET A 258 -14.89 -17.15 -6.46
CA MET A 258 -14.14 -17.46 -5.25
C MET A 258 -15.09 -17.53 -4.03
N PRO A 259 -14.69 -18.15 -2.91
CA PRO A 259 -15.53 -18.25 -1.73
C PRO A 259 -16.03 -16.88 -1.26
N GLU A 260 -17.32 -16.81 -0.91
CA GLU A 260 -17.98 -15.62 -0.34
C GLU A 260 -17.97 -14.34 -1.20
N PHE A 261 -17.56 -14.44 -2.46
CA PHE A 261 -17.57 -13.33 -3.39
C PHE A 261 -18.95 -13.15 -4.02
N GLU A 262 -19.58 -12.04 -3.67
CA GLU A 262 -20.90 -11.62 -4.14
C GLU A 262 -20.86 -10.11 -4.36
N PRO A 263 -20.17 -9.63 -5.41
CA PRO A 263 -19.78 -8.24 -5.50
C PRO A 263 -21.00 -7.32 -5.38
N CYS A 264 -20.89 -6.37 -4.47
CA CYS A 264 -21.93 -5.39 -4.22
C CYS A 264 -21.40 -3.99 -4.47
N PHE A 265 -22.30 -3.08 -4.82
CA PHE A 265 -22.02 -1.66 -4.83
C PHE A 265 -23.05 -0.89 -4.04
N LEU A 266 -22.62 0.24 -3.50
CA LEU A 266 -23.46 1.24 -2.85
C LEU A 266 -23.10 2.61 -3.43
N LEU A 267 -24.11 3.41 -3.74
CA LEU A 267 -23.96 4.74 -4.31
C LEU A 267 -24.70 5.76 -3.45
N ASN A 268 -24.08 6.93 -3.27
CA ASN A 268 -24.74 8.14 -2.77
C ASN A 268 -24.48 9.31 -3.75
N GLU A 269 -24.80 10.54 -3.35
CA GLU A 269 -24.66 11.71 -4.22
C GLU A 269 -23.22 11.97 -4.70
N GLN A 270 -22.20 11.55 -3.96
CA GLN A 270 -20.79 11.93 -4.20
C GLN A 270 -19.84 10.75 -4.31
N SER A 271 -20.29 9.54 -4.00
CA SER A 271 -19.41 8.39 -3.81
C SER A 271 -20.05 7.09 -4.26
N LEU A 272 -19.23 6.24 -4.86
CA LEU A 272 -19.50 4.85 -5.20
C LEU A 272 -18.60 3.96 -4.35
N ALA A 273 -19.17 3.07 -3.54
CA ALA A 273 -18.45 2.00 -2.87
C ALA A 273 -18.70 0.69 -3.62
N ILE A 274 -17.65 -0.06 -3.92
CA ILE A 274 -17.69 -1.39 -4.54
C ILE A 274 -16.96 -2.33 -3.61
N GLY A 275 -17.58 -3.42 -3.18
CA GLY A 275 -16.98 -4.37 -2.24
C GLY A 275 -17.20 -5.81 -2.66
N TRP A 276 -16.42 -6.71 -2.08
CA TRP A 276 -16.49 -8.15 -2.38
C TRP A 276 -17.86 -8.77 -2.05
N ASN A 277 -18.54 -8.24 -1.05
CA ASN A 277 -19.87 -8.69 -0.64
C ASN A 277 -20.62 -7.57 0.09
N GLU A 278 -21.87 -7.87 0.47
CA GLU A 278 -22.76 -6.91 1.13
C GLU A 278 -22.16 -6.41 2.45
N SER A 279 -21.53 -7.30 3.20
CA SER A 279 -20.92 -6.98 4.49
C SER A 279 -19.81 -5.94 4.31
N ALA A 280 -18.93 -6.14 3.32
CA ALA A 280 -17.84 -5.21 3.02
C ALA A 280 -18.30 -3.80 2.65
N VAL A 281 -19.31 -3.67 1.77
CA VAL A 281 -19.84 -2.34 1.41
C VAL A 281 -20.57 -1.67 2.56
N ARG A 282 -21.26 -2.44 3.42
CA ARG A 282 -21.92 -1.90 4.63
C ARG A 282 -20.91 -1.44 5.67
N THR A 283 -19.87 -2.23 5.93
CA THR A 283 -18.76 -1.88 6.83
C THR A 283 -18.08 -0.59 6.37
N GLY A 284 -17.77 -0.49 5.07
CA GLY A 284 -17.16 0.70 4.48
C GLY A 284 -18.06 1.93 4.53
N ALA A 285 -19.35 1.78 4.23
CA ALA A 285 -20.31 2.88 4.20
C ALA A 285 -20.78 3.33 5.59
N ALA A 286 -20.56 2.51 6.63
CA ALA A 286 -21.01 2.78 7.99
C ALA A 286 -20.49 4.13 8.53
N PRO A 287 -21.26 4.78 9.44
CA PRO A 287 -20.76 5.92 10.18
C PRO A 287 -19.50 5.56 10.98
N GLY A 288 -18.61 6.53 11.16
CA GLY A 288 -17.40 6.36 11.96
C GLY A 288 -16.34 7.40 11.65
N ALA A 289 -15.17 7.24 12.28
CA ALA A 289 -14.02 8.05 11.94
C ALA A 289 -13.67 7.86 10.46
N ARG A 290 -13.28 8.98 9.85
CA ARG A 290 -12.81 9.09 8.48
C ARG A 290 -11.64 10.05 8.52
N GLN A 291 -10.41 9.53 8.60
CA GLN A 291 -9.26 10.42 8.65
C GLN A 291 -9.05 11.09 7.28
N PRO A 292 -8.83 12.41 7.26
CA PRO A 292 -8.22 13.03 6.10
C PRO A 292 -6.78 12.57 6.02
N PHE A 293 -6.33 12.22 4.81
CA PHE A 293 -4.92 12.35 4.48
C PHE A 293 -4.68 13.82 4.14
N GLU A 294 -3.66 14.43 4.74
CA GLU A 294 -3.34 15.84 4.52
C GLU A 294 -2.73 16.09 3.13
N THR A 295 -2.27 15.03 2.46
CA THR A 295 -1.58 15.07 1.17
C THR A 295 -2.44 14.54 0.00
N GLY A 296 -1.85 14.52 -1.20
CA GLY A 296 -2.51 13.99 -2.40
C GLY A 296 -2.82 12.49 -2.33
N MET A 297 -2.05 11.73 -1.56
CA MET A 297 -2.22 10.30 -1.37
C MET A 297 -1.65 9.82 -0.05
N GLY A 298 -2.30 8.85 0.60
CA GLY A 298 -1.74 8.21 1.77
C GLY A 298 -2.24 6.80 1.98
N VAL A 299 -1.50 6.07 2.81
CA VAL A 299 -1.76 4.69 3.19
C VAL A 299 -1.52 4.55 4.69
N VAL A 300 -2.42 3.87 5.38
CA VAL A 300 -2.26 3.42 6.75
C VAL A 300 -2.37 1.90 6.76
N ILE A 301 -1.43 1.24 7.43
CA ILE A 301 -1.44 -0.18 7.70
C ILE A 301 -1.40 -0.36 9.21
N ASP A 302 -2.45 -0.95 9.78
CA ASP A 302 -2.44 -1.45 11.15
C ASP A 302 -2.00 -2.92 11.10
N THR A 303 -0.73 -3.12 11.37
CA THR A 303 -0.04 -4.40 11.27
C THR A 303 -0.44 -5.37 12.38
N THR A 304 -0.93 -4.87 13.52
CA THR A 304 -1.54 -5.73 14.56
C THR A 304 -2.87 -6.31 14.07
N ALA A 305 -3.74 -5.47 13.50
CA ALA A 305 -4.99 -5.94 12.92
C ALA A 305 -4.77 -6.82 11.67
N LEU A 306 -3.71 -6.55 10.90
CA LEU A 306 -3.30 -7.39 9.78
C LEU A 306 -2.86 -8.79 10.24
N SER A 307 -2.03 -8.88 11.29
CA SER A 307 -1.60 -10.17 11.86
C SER A 307 -2.78 -11.01 12.32
N ALA A 308 -3.76 -10.41 12.99
CA ALA A 308 -4.99 -11.10 13.41
C ALA A 308 -5.82 -11.62 12.22
N SER A 309 -5.87 -10.84 11.14
CA SER A 309 -6.56 -11.22 9.90
C SER A 309 -5.83 -12.35 9.17
N ASP A 310 -4.50 -12.29 9.14
CA ASP A 310 -3.62 -13.30 8.55
C ASP A 310 -3.73 -14.65 9.28
N ALA A 311 -3.76 -14.63 10.62
CA ALA A 311 -4.01 -15.84 11.41
C ALA A 311 -5.37 -16.48 11.09
N THR A 312 -6.39 -15.66 10.87
CA THR A 312 -7.74 -16.14 10.51
C THR A 312 -7.74 -16.78 9.11
N LEU A 313 -7.03 -16.16 8.15
CA LEU A 313 -6.87 -16.70 6.80
C LEU A 313 -6.06 -18.00 6.79
N SER A 314 -4.93 -18.04 7.50
CA SER A 314 -4.08 -19.22 7.63
C SER A 314 -4.88 -20.45 8.10
N ALA A 315 -5.77 -20.26 9.08
CA ALA A 315 -6.61 -21.32 9.64
C ALA A 315 -7.60 -21.97 8.64
N LEU A 316 -7.83 -21.34 7.48
CA LEU A 316 -8.70 -21.87 6.42
C LEU A 316 -7.99 -22.87 5.50
N PHE A 317 -6.67 -22.83 5.47
CA PHE A 317 -5.89 -23.74 4.64
C PHE A 317 -5.81 -25.14 5.29
N PRO A 318 -5.64 -26.20 4.47
CA PRO A 318 -5.33 -27.53 4.97
C PRO A 318 -4.14 -27.49 5.95
N PRO A 319 -4.08 -28.36 6.99
CA PRO A 319 -3.02 -28.33 8.00
C PRO A 319 -1.60 -28.27 7.42
N GLU A 320 -1.37 -28.92 6.28
CA GLU A 320 -0.10 -28.93 5.54
C GLU A 320 0.26 -27.61 4.83
N MET A 321 -0.71 -26.70 4.66
CA MET A 321 -0.57 -25.37 4.07
C MET A 321 -0.76 -24.24 5.10
N GLN A 322 -1.06 -24.58 6.35
CA GLN A 322 -1.14 -23.59 7.43
C GLN A 322 0.27 -23.06 7.71
N TYR A 323 0.35 -21.75 7.88
CA TYR A 323 1.57 -21.05 8.24
C TYR A 323 1.41 -20.35 9.57
N ALA A 324 2.52 -20.22 10.30
CA ALA A 324 2.54 -19.46 11.53
C ALA A 324 2.13 -18.01 11.22
N PRO A 325 1.22 -17.39 12.00
CA PRO A 325 0.85 -16.00 11.80
C PRO A 325 2.09 -15.10 11.78
N ILE A 326 2.13 -14.15 10.84
CA ILE A 326 3.24 -13.21 10.78
C ILE A 326 3.11 -12.24 11.95
N ASP A 327 4.13 -12.23 12.82
CA ASP A 327 4.29 -11.21 13.86
C ASP A 327 5.00 -10.00 13.25
N TYR A 328 4.27 -8.90 13.09
CA TYR A 328 4.82 -7.66 12.56
C TYR A 328 5.35 -6.82 13.73
N PRO A 329 6.66 -6.51 13.77
CA PRO A 329 7.27 -5.81 14.89
C PRO A 329 6.97 -4.30 14.90
N LEU A 330 6.34 -3.79 13.85
CA LEU A 330 5.79 -2.44 13.82
C LEU A 330 4.31 -2.55 14.18
N GLY A 331 3.77 -1.64 14.99
CA GLY A 331 2.33 -1.63 15.31
C GLY A 331 1.46 -0.93 14.25
N ARG A 332 2.05 0.01 13.52
CA ARG A 332 1.38 0.82 12.50
C ARG A 332 2.39 1.36 11.50
N ILE A 333 1.99 1.50 10.24
CA ILE A 333 2.77 2.15 9.19
C ILE A 333 1.88 3.19 8.53
N GLU A 334 2.35 4.42 8.43
CA GLU A 334 1.68 5.49 7.69
C GLU A 334 2.60 6.02 6.59
N LEU A 335 2.06 6.13 5.39
CA LEU A 335 2.73 6.65 4.21
C LEU A 335 1.92 7.84 3.71
N ASN A 336 2.59 8.95 3.43
CA ASN A 336 1.99 10.13 2.80
C ASN A 336 2.80 10.52 1.58
N ALA A 337 2.17 10.52 0.41
CA ALA A 337 2.83 10.77 -0.86
C ALA A 337 2.38 12.09 -1.48
N ARG A 338 3.34 12.84 -2.02
CA ARG A 338 3.14 14.06 -2.80
C ARG A 338 4.08 14.08 -4.00
N THR A 339 3.70 14.80 -5.03
CA THR A 339 4.58 15.06 -6.18
C THR A 339 5.48 16.27 -5.90
N LEU A 340 6.77 16.14 -6.20
CA LEU A 340 7.80 17.17 -6.08
C LEU A 340 8.65 17.20 -7.35
N GLY A 341 8.26 18.05 -8.30
CA GLY A 341 8.90 18.07 -9.63
C GLY A 341 8.74 16.71 -10.33
N ASN A 342 9.86 16.09 -10.71
CA ASN A 342 9.88 14.78 -11.37
C ASN A 342 10.00 13.60 -10.38
N TYR A 343 9.64 13.83 -9.10
CA TYR A 343 9.71 12.81 -8.06
C TYR A 343 8.37 12.68 -7.32
N VAL A 344 8.10 11.48 -6.83
CA VAL A 344 7.15 11.25 -5.74
C VAL A 344 7.93 11.24 -4.43
N ALA A 345 7.61 12.20 -3.57
CA ALA A 345 8.08 12.21 -2.19
C ALA A 345 7.09 11.44 -1.32
N VAL A 346 7.56 10.39 -0.65
CA VAL A 346 6.79 9.56 0.28
C VAL A 346 7.36 9.77 1.67
N ASP A 347 6.62 10.45 2.54
CA ASP A 347 6.94 10.50 3.96
C ASP A 347 6.45 9.21 4.61
N VAL A 348 7.24 8.68 5.53
CA VAL A 348 6.94 7.45 6.27
C VAL A 348 7.01 7.73 7.75
N SER A 349 6.00 7.26 8.48
CA SER A 349 6.06 7.10 9.92
C SER A 349 5.65 5.69 10.30
N THR A 350 6.24 5.15 11.37
CA THR A 350 5.80 3.89 11.96
C THR A 350 5.35 4.11 13.39
N GLY A 351 4.63 3.13 13.95
CA GLY A 351 4.63 2.93 15.39
C GLY A 351 6.02 2.52 15.88
N GLY A 352 6.29 2.71 17.18
CA GLY A 352 7.48 2.14 17.81
C GLY A 352 7.53 0.62 17.66
N CYS A 353 8.72 0.06 17.77
CA CYS A 353 8.90 -1.38 17.93
C CYS A 353 8.78 -1.68 19.43
N PRO A 354 7.73 -2.39 19.89
CA PRO A 354 7.36 -2.47 21.30
C PRO A 354 8.41 -3.08 22.23
#